data_AF-A0A3A8ZWJ4-F1
#
_entry.id   AF-A0A3A8ZWJ4-F1
#
_cell.length_a   1.000
_cell.length_b   1.000
_cell.length_c   1.000
_cell.angle_alpha   90.00
_cell.angle_beta   90.00
_cell.angle_gamma   90.00
#
_symmetry.space_group_name_H-M   'P 1'
#
loop_
_entity.id
_entity.type
_entity.pdbx_description
1 polymer ?
#
loop_
_entity_poly.entity_id
_entity_poly.type
_entity_poly.pdbx_seq_one_letter_code
_entity_poly.pdbx_strand_id
1 'polypeptide(L)'
;MKKLKNKTLQAFLDNLVEALKDENENRGWDNKNEENKESIFDIPFLVSSLWQAFREKLDTYTDFIKCLNHTFYQIHIVKSDDNYYGICKAIVTFYDSKETKDFQYEIDFLYNQRDWGYCQCTPDMKDYREDKHCCGHGCDWWAPSFEIRKSYRINIQSWDGDEHDYWDFEDEFYLSDKELAEKKENEDREREIWELKSRIEADQKRLAELENK
;
A
#
# COMPACT_ATOMS: atom_id res chain seq x y z
N MET A 1 -11.72 -21.21 0.32
CA MET A 1 -10.45 -21.55 -0.36
C MET A 1 -9.97 -22.92 0.14
N LYS A 2 -9.53 -23.83 -0.73
CA LYS A 2 -8.96 -25.13 -0.27
C LYS A 2 -7.60 -24.87 0.40
N LYS A 3 -7.29 -25.57 1.49
CA LYS A 3 -5.99 -25.44 2.16
C LYS A 3 -4.86 -25.91 1.24
N LEU A 4 -3.74 -25.18 1.26
CA LEU A 4 -2.50 -25.52 0.59
C LEU A 4 -1.88 -26.77 1.24
N LYS A 5 -1.16 -27.57 0.43
CA LYS A 5 -0.42 -28.74 0.95
C LYS A 5 0.79 -28.32 1.80
N ASN A 6 1.46 -27.24 1.41
CA ASN A 6 2.58 -26.69 2.17
C ASN A 6 2.04 -25.91 3.38
N LYS A 7 2.34 -26.39 4.59
CA LYS A 7 1.83 -25.80 5.83
C LYS A 7 2.41 -24.41 6.12
N THR A 8 3.66 -24.15 5.75
CA THR A 8 4.32 -22.86 5.93
C THR A 8 3.64 -21.78 5.10
N LEU A 9 3.45 -22.03 3.80
CA LEU A 9 2.74 -21.09 2.92
C LEU A 9 1.28 -20.95 3.29
N GLN A 10 0.65 -22.02 3.79
CA GLN A 10 -0.72 -21.93 4.32
C GLN A 10 -0.80 -21.01 5.53
N ALA A 11 0.11 -21.15 6.50
CA ALA A 11 0.16 -20.30 7.68
C ALA A 11 0.44 -18.84 7.30
N PHE A 12 1.37 -18.61 6.36
CA PHE A 12 1.61 -17.27 5.82
C PHE A 12 0.37 -16.66 5.18
N LEU A 13 -0.34 -17.42 4.35
CA LEU A 13 -1.57 -16.96 3.69
C LEU A 13 -2.68 -16.67 4.69
N ASP A 14 -2.82 -17.48 5.74
CA ASP A 14 -3.77 -17.24 6.83
C ASP A 14 -3.42 -15.93 7.57
N ASN A 15 -2.14 -15.71 7.90
CA ASN A 15 -1.68 -14.47 8.55
C ASN A 15 -1.86 -13.24 7.67
N LEU A 16 -1.61 -13.35 6.35
CA LEU A 16 -1.85 -12.29 5.39
C LEU A 16 -3.34 -11.92 5.31
N VAL A 17 -4.23 -12.93 5.34
CA VAL A 17 -5.68 -12.69 5.35
C VAL A 17 -6.11 -11.94 6.60
N GLU A 18 -5.57 -12.26 7.78
CA GLU A 18 -5.86 -11.50 9.00
C GLU A 18 -5.34 -10.06 8.90
N ALA A 19 -4.11 -9.85 8.44
CA ALA A 19 -3.57 -8.49 8.26
C ALA A 19 -4.42 -7.63 7.29
N LEU A 20 -4.94 -8.23 6.22
CA LEU A 20 -5.84 -7.56 5.28
C LEU A 20 -7.23 -7.25 5.89
N LYS A 21 -7.72 -8.08 6.82
CA LYS A 21 -8.97 -7.80 7.55
C LYS A 21 -8.78 -6.64 8.52
N ASP A 22 -7.69 -6.67 9.30
CA ASP A 22 -7.36 -5.59 10.24
C ASP A 22 -7.26 -4.24 9.50
N GLU A 23 -6.61 -4.25 8.34
CA GLU A 23 -6.51 -3.07 7.48
C GLU A 23 -7.86 -2.60 6.93
N ASN A 24 -8.76 -3.53 6.57
CA ASN A 24 -10.13 -3.19 6.18
C ASN A 24 -10.93 -2.57 7.33
N GLU A 25 -10.69 -2.99 8.58
CA GLU A 25 -11.33 -2.39 9.76
C GLU A 25 -10.84 -0.96 9.97
N ASN A 26 -9.53 -0.70 9.84
CA ASN A 26 -8.94 0.64 9.91
C ASN A 26 -9.52 1.57 8.84
N ARG A 27 -9.50 1.15 7.57
CA ARG A 27 -10.13 1.88 6.45
C ARG A 27 -11.60 2.17 6.72
N GLY A 28 -12.32 1.20 7.28
CA GLY A 28 -13.72 1.36 7.64
C GLY A 28 -13.96 2.39 8.75
N TRP A 29 -13.00 2.60 9.64
CA TRP A 29 -13.04 3.65 10.67
C TRP A 29 -12.68 5.01 10.07
N ASP A 30 -11.60 5.10 9.30
CA ASP A 30 -11.14 6.34 8.65
C ASP A 30 -12.21 6.90 7.70
N ASN A 31 -12.83 6.03 6.89
CA ASN A 31 -13.90 6.40 5.94
C ASN A 31 -15.16 6.99 6.57
N LYS A 32 -15.35 6.86 7.89
CA LYS A 32 -16.48 7.50 8.58
C LYS A 32 -16.22 8.98 8.85
N ASN A 33 -14.95 9.39 8.88
CA ASN A 33 -14.51 10.69 9.34
C ASN A 33 -13.94 11.57 8.20
N GLU A 34 -13.84 11.06 6.97
CA GLU A 34 -13.20 11.75 5.84
C GLU A 34 -14.12 11.91 4.61
N GLU A 35 -13.87 12.98 3.84
CA GLU A 35 -14.51 13.22 2.53
C GLU A 35 -13.99 12.28 1.44
N ASN A 36 -12.77 11.76 1.58
CA ASN A 36 -12.11 10.86 0.63
C ASN A 36 -12.07 9.43 1.15
N LYS A 37 -13.14 8.67 0.87
CA LYS A 37 -13.25 7.28 1.33
C LYS A 37 -12.32 6.36 0.53
N GLU A 38 -11.44 5.65 1.23
CA GLU A 38 -10.66 4.57 0.66
C GLU A 38 -11.52 3.33 0.38
N SER A 39 -11.26 2.62 -0.71
CA SER A 39 -11.96 1.36 -0.99
C SER A 39 -11.59 0.30 0.05
N ILE A 40 -12.58 -0.47 0.51
CA ILE A 40 -12.37 -1.69 1.27
C ILE A 40 -11.82 -2.76 0.31
N PHE A 41 -10.85 -3.54 0.77
CA PHE A 41 -10.23 -4.58 -0.03
C PHE A 41 -11.14 -5.80 -0.22
N ASP A 42 -11.26 -6.25 -1.46
CA ASP A 42 -11.74 -7.59 -1.80
C ASP A 42 -10.63 -8.61 -1.51
N ILE A 43 -10.58 -9.11 -0.27
CA ILE A 43 -9.54 -10.03 0.19
C ILE A 43 -9.47 -11.30 -0.70
N PRO A 44 -10.59 -11.97 -1.05
CA PRO A 44 -10.57 -13.07 -2.01
C PRO A 44 -9.89 -12.73 -3.34
N PHE A 45 -10.14 -11.54 -3.89
CA PHE A 45 -9.48 -11.08 -5.10
C PHE A 45 -7.97 -11.03 -4.92
N LEU A 46 -7.48 -10.32 -3.90
CA LEU A 46 -6.05 -10.13 -3.61
C LEU A 46 -5.31 -11.45 -3.46
N VAL A 47 -5.84 -12.37 -2.66
CA VAL A 47 -5.10 -13.59 -2.27
C VAL A 47 -5.24 -14.73 -3.30
N SER A 48 -6.15 -14.62 -4.26
CA SER A 48 -6.47 -15.73 -5.18
C SER A 48 -5.30 -16.13 -6.09
N SER A 49 -4.63 -15.16 -6.70
CA SER A 49 -3.48 -15.37 -7.59
C SER A 49 -2.27 -15.90 -6.80
N LEU A 50 -2.03 -15.37 -5.61
CA LEU A 50 -0.99 -15.83 -4.69
C LEU A 50 -1.23 -17.27 -4.23
N TRP A 51 -2.46 -17.58 -3.80
CA TRP A 51 -2.86 -18.94 -3.42
C TRP A 51 -2.66 -19.94 -4.56
N GLN A 52 -3.06 -19.57 -5.78
CA GLN A 52 -2.86 -20.42 -6.95
C GLN A 52 -1.37 -20.68 -7.18
N ALA A 53 -0.54 -19.63 -7.13
CA ALA A 53 0.89 -19.76 -7.36
C ALA A 53 1.58 -20.61 -6.29
N PHE A 54 1.25 -20.43 -5.01
CA PHE A 54 1.78 -21.28 -3.92
C PHE A 54 1.39 -22.75 -4.05
N ARG A 55 0.26 -23.03 -4.70
CA ARG A 55 -0.18 -24.40 -4.97
C ARG A 55 0.54 -25.02 -6.16
N GLU A 56 0.80 -24.24 -7.21
CA GLU A 56 1.23 -24.74 -8.52
C GLU A 56 2.73 -24.60 -8.77
N LYS A 57 3.40 -23.64 -8.12
CA LYS A 57 4.78 -23.23 -8.39
C LYS A 57 5.63 -23.21 -7.11
N LEU A 58 5.54 -24.27 -6.31
CA LEU A 58 6.16 -24.30 -4.97
C LEU A 58 7.67 -24.02 -5.00
N ASP A 59 8.38 -24.58 -5.98
CA ASP A 59 9.85 -24.48 -6.08
C ASP A 59 10.34 -23.03 -6.24
N THR A 60 9.51 -22.16 -6.85
CA THR A 60 9.79 -20.73 -7.01
C THR A 60 9.91 -20.02 -5.66
N TYR A 61 9.26 -20.53 -4.60
CA TYR A 61 9.16 -19.87 -3.30
C TYR A 61 10.06 -20.50 -2.24
N THR A 62 11.03 -21.33 -2.62
CA THR A 62 11.89 -22.06 -1.67
C THR A 62 12.59 -21.14 -0.66
N ASP A 63 13.18 -20.05 -1.14
CA ASP A 63 13.86 -19.07 -0.27
C ASP A 63 12.89 -18.36 0.66
N PHE A 64 11.71 -17.98 0.15
CA PHE A 64 10.67 -17.35 0.94
C PHE A 64 10.16 -18.29 2.04
N ILE A 65 9.90 -19.56 1.71
CA ILE A 65 9.51 -20.62 2.67
C ILE A 65 10.57 -20.80 3.74
N LYS A 66 11.85 -20.80 3.36
CA LYS A 66 12.96 -20.90 4.31
C LYS A 66 12.93 -19.75 5.31
N CYS A 67 12.78 -18.50 4.83
CA CYS A 67 12.66 -17.34 5.72
C CYS A 67 11.46 -17.47 6.69
N LEU A 68 10.29 -17.87 6.18
CA LEU A 68 9.07 -18.02 6.99
C LEU A 68 9.20 -19.07 8.11
N ASN A 69 10.01 -20.12 7.93
CA ASN A 69 10.16 -21.19 8.92
C ASN A 69 11.15 -20.87 10.05
N HIS A 70 12.08 -19.94 9.83
CA HIS A 70 13.21 -19.73 10.73
C HIS A 70 13.13 -18.45 11.56
N THR A 71 12.13 -17.61 11.30
CA THR A 71 12.13 -16.25 11.83
C THR A 71 10.70 -15.78 12.11
N PHE A 72 10.51 -15.06 13.21
CA PHE A 72 9.27 -14.31 13.42
C PHE A 72 9.15 -13.23 12.34
N TYR A 73 7.95 -13.01 11.80
CA TYR A 73 7.71 -11.99 10.80
C TYR A 73 6.43 -11.20 11.09
N GLN A 74 6.40 -9.97 10.60
CA GLN A 74 5.21 -9.12 10.58
C GLN A 74 4.84 -8.79 9.15
N ILE A 75 3.55 -8.56 8.93
CA ILE A 75 3.00 -8.13 7.65
C ILE A 75 2.40 -6.74 7.86
N HIS A 76 2.90 -5.76 7.11
CA HIS A 76 2.33 -4.41 7.07
C HIS A 76 1.67 -4.19 5.72
N ILE A 77 0.42 -3.77 5.70
CA ILE A 77 -0.28 -3.41 4.48
C ILE A 77 -0.11 -1.91 4.27
N VAL A 78 0.34 -1.53 3.09
CA VAL A 78 0.53 -0.14 2.68
C VAL A 78 -0.07 0.07 1.29
N LYS A 79 -0.20 1.34 0.89
CA LYS A 79 -0.57 1.67 -0.49
C LYS A 79 0.49 1.15 -1.45
N SER A 80 0.07 0.64 -2.61
CA SER A 80 1.03 0.24 -3.64
C SER A 80 1.72 1.48 -4.23
N ASP A 81 2.98 1.32 -4.62
CA ASP A 81 3.73 2.37 -5.33
C ASP A 81 3.29 2.48 -6.80
N ASP A 82 2.60 1.46 -7.33
CA ASP A 82 2.05 1.48 -8.69
C ASP A 82 0.71 2.24 -8.69
N ASN A 83 0.75 3.48 -9.20
CA ASN A 83 -0.44 4.33 -9.28
C ASN A 83 -1.41 3.95 -10.41
N TYR A 84 -1.04 3.04 -11.31
CA TYR A 84 -1.89 2.64 -12.45
C TYR A 84 -2.66 1.36 -12.18
N TYR A 85 -1.95 0.31 -11.73
CA TYR A 85 -2.53 -1.02 -11.53
C TYR A 85 -2.43 -1.51 -10.09
N GLY A 86 -1.75 -0.77 -9.21
CA GLY A 86 -1.55 -1.14 -7.81
C GLY A 86 -2.81 -1.01 -6.98
N ILE A 87 -3.07 -2.05 -6.17
CA ILE A 87 -4.16 -2.06 -5.19
C ILE A 87 -3.60 -1.75 -3.81
N CYS A 88 -2.69 -2.61 -3.34
CA CYS A 88 -1.97 -2.46 -2.10
C CYS A 88 -0.67 -3.27 -2.14
N LYS A 89 0.20 -3.04 -1.17
CA LYS A 89 1.44 -3.79 -0.99
C LYS A 89 1.48 -4.37 0.42
N ALA A 90 1.82 -5.65 0.53
CA ALA A 90 2.16 -6.27 1.80
C ALA A 90 3.69 -6.31 1.97
N ILE A 91 4.19 -5.62 2.99
CA ILE A 91 5.59 -5.66 3.40
C ILE A 91 5.76 -6.72 4.48
N VAL A 92 6.58 -7.72 4.22
CA VAL A 92 6.90 -8.83 5.12
C VAL A 92 8.29 -8.63 5.70
N THR A 93 8.34 -8.24 6.97
CA THR A 93 9.58 -7.94 7.71
C THR A 93 9.90 -9.07 8.66
N PHE A 94 11.16 -9.52 8.67
CA PHE A 94 11.63 -10.67 9.45
C PHE A 94 12.49 -10.20 10.64
N TYR A 95 12.12 -10.62 11.85
CA TYR A 95 12.72 -10.19 13.11
C TYR A 95 13.41 -11.35 13.83
N ASP A 96 14.48 -11.89 13.27
CA ASP A 96 15.51 -12.61 14.04
C ASP A 96 16.68 -13.05 13.15
N SER A 97 17.89 -12.90 13.69
CA SER A 97 19.22 -13.01 13.06
C SER A 97 19.81 -11.73 12.46
N LYS A 98 21.14 -11.61 12.56
CA LYS A 98 21.94 -10.57 11.90
C LYS A 98 21.78 -10.59 10.37
N GLU A 99 21.30 -11.69 9.78
CA GLU A 99 21.12 -11.86 8.33
C GLU A 99 19.78 -11.33 7.80
N THR A 100 18.75 -11.21 8.64
CA THR A 100 17.40 -10.77 8.21
C THR A 100 17.11 -9.30 8.46
N LYS A 101 18.00 -8.56 9.15
CA LYS A 101 17.83 -7.11 9.37
C LYS A 101 17.99 -6.30 8.08
N ASP A 102 18.59 -6.89 7.05
CA ASP A 102 19.00 -6.20 5.85
C ASP A 102 18.09 -6.48 4.65
N PHE A 103 16.99 -7.21 4.82
CA PHE A 103 16.03 -7.40 3.73
C PHE A 103 14.59 -7.57 4.21
N GLN A 104 13.66 -7.29 3.30
CA GLN A 104 12.23 -7.54 3.45
C GLN A 104 11.70 -8.19 2.17
N TYR A 105 10.54 -8.84 2.25
CA TYR A 105 9.78 -9.20 1.07
C TYR A 105 8.64 -8.21 0.87
N GLU A 106 8.39 -7.83 -0.36
CA GLU A 106 7.29 -6.96 -0.77
C GLU A 106 6.39 -7.73 -1.71
N ILE A 107 5.09 -7.75 -1.42
CA ILE A 107 4.08 -8.39 -2.27
C ILE A 107 3.14 -7.29 -2.75
N ASP A 108 3.30 -6.87 -4.00
CA ASP A 108 2.38 -5.93 -4.64
C ASP A 108 1.19 -6.70 -5.20
N PHE A 109 -0.02 -6.30 -4.82
CA PHE A 109 -1.25 -6.80 -5.40
C PHE A 109 -1.75 -5.85 -6.48
N LEU A 110 -1.98 -6.41 -7.66
CA LEU A 110 -2.17 -5.64 -8.88
C LEU A 110 -3.43 -6.08 -9.61
N TYR A 111 -4.00 -5.16 -10.37
CA TYR A 111 -4.93 -5.47 -11.44
C TYR A 111 -4.17 -5.87 -12.70
N ASN A 112 -4.62 -6.93 -13.36
CA ASN A 112 -4.14 -7.33 -14.68
C ASN A 112 -5.29 -7.22 -15.68
N GLN A 113 -5.23 -6.21 -16.54
CA GLN A 113 -6.25 -5.97 -17.55
C GLN A 113 -6.27 -7.09 -18.58
N ARG A 114 -7.45 -7.66 -18.83
CA ARG A 114 -7.66 -8.64 -19.90
C ARG A 114 -8.81 -8.17 -20.77
N ASP A 115 -8.48 -7.61 -21.92
CA ASP A 115 -9.45 -7.11 -22.90
C ASP A 115 -9.80 -8.22 -23.89
N TRP A 116 -10.81 -9.03 -23.56
CA TRP A 116 -11.26 -10.17 -24.35
C TRP A 116 -12.57 -9.91 -25.10
N GLY A 117 -13.17 -8.74 -24.88
CA GLY A 117 -14.43 -8.28 -25.44
C GLY A 117 -15.52 -8.16 -24.38
N TYR A 118 -16.51 -7.32 -24.69
CA TYR A 118 -17.66 -7.10 -23.82
C TYR A 118 -18.46 -8.39 -23.55
N CYS A 119 -19.05 -8.46 -22.35
CA CYS A 119 -19.91 -9.58 -21.97
C CYS A 119 -21.14 -9.68 -22.86
N GLN A 120 -21.36 -10.86 -23.45
CA GLN A 120 -22.55 -11.21 -24.25
C GLN A 120 -23.36 -12.34 -23.59
N CYS A 121 -23.12 -12.62 -22.31
CA CYS A 121 -23.78 -13.70 -21.61
C CYS A 121 -25.27 -13.42 -21.38
N THR A 122 -26.10 -14.45 -21.52
CA THR A 122 -27.53 -14.41 -21.23
C THR A 122 -27.88 -15.40 -20.10
N PRO A 123 -29.01 -15.20 -19.37
CA PRO A 123 -29.37 -16.04 -18.23
C PRO A 123 -29.54 -17.54 -18.51
N ASP A 124 -29.79 -17.90 -19.77
CA ASP A 124 -29.91 -19.28 -20.23
C ASP A 124 -28.56 -19.95 -20.56
N MET A 125 -27.45 -19.20 -20.56
CA MET A 125 -26.12 -19.74 -20.83
C MET A 125 -25.57 -20.54 -19.65
N LYS A 126 -24.79 -21.58 -19.97
CA LYS A 126 -24.09 -22.40 -18.98
C LYS A 126 -23.12 -21.54 -18.16
N ASP A 127 -23.05 -21.82 -16.86
CA ASP A 127 -22.21 -21.12 -15.88
C ASP A 127 -22.57 -19.64 -15.66
N TYR A 128 -23.66 -19.14 -16.27
CA TYR A 128 -24.16 -17.80 -15.99
C TYR A 128 -24.49 -17.65 -14.50
N ARG A 129 -23.95 -16.59 -13.91
CA ARG A 129 -24.23 -16.21 -12.53
C ARG A 129 -25.05 -14.94 -12.50
N GLU A 130 -26.25 -15.04 -11.95
CA GLU A 130 -27.17 -13.90 -11.84
C GLU A 130 -26.57 -12.77 -11.02
N ASP A 131 -25.87 -13.06 -9.92
CA ASP A 131 -25.25 -12.04 -9.08
C ASP A 131 -24.05 -11.33 -9.72
N LYS A 132 -23.54 -11.87 -10.84
CA LYS A 132 -22.41 -11.31 -11.61
C LYS A 132 -22.80 -10.86 -13.01
N HIS A 133 -24.05 -11.14 -13.44
CA HIS A 133 -24.54 -10.93 -14.79
C HIS A 133 -23.58 -11.38 -15.90
N CYS A 134 -22.86 -12.49 -15.66
CA CYS A 134 -21.79 -12.97 -16.54
C CYS A 134 -21.53 -14.47 -16.31
N CYS A 135 -21.05 -15.17 -17.33
CA CYS A 135 -20.63 -16.57 -17.25
C CYS A 135 -19.18 -16.73 -16.74
N GLY A 136 -18.38 -15.65 -16.74
CA GLY A 136 -16.99 -15.67 -16.29
C GLY A 136 -15.99 -16.22 -17.31
N HIS A 137 -16.38 -16.36 -18.59
CA HIS A 137 -15.54 -16.91 -19.65
C HIS A 137 -15.37 -15.90 -20.79
N GLY A 138 -14.12 -15.48 -21.06
CA GLY A 138 -13.78 -14.71 -22.26
C GLY A 138 -14.30 -13.27 -22.33
N CYS A 139 -14.75 -12.70 -21.21
CA CYS A 139 -15.16 -11.30 -21.14
C CYS A 139 -14.03 -10.41 -20.60
N ASP A 140 -14.11 -9.12 -20.88
CA ASP A 140 -13.24 -8.10 -20.28
C ASP A 140 -13.21 -8.26 -18.76
N TRP A 141 -12.00 -8.32 -18.21
CA TRP A 141 -11.81 -8.63 -16.80
C TRP A 141 -10.51 -8.06 -16.26
N TRP A 142 -10.62 -7.39 -15.10
CA TRP A 142 -9.50 -7.08 -14.24
C TRP A 142 -9.13 -8.29 -13.40
N ALA A 143 -8.17 -9.08 -13.89
CA ALA A 143 -7.73 -10.28 -13.19
C ALA A 143 -6.81 -9.94 -12.00
N PRO A 144 -6.87 -10.73 -10.91
CA PRO A 144 -5.96 -10.56 -9.80
C PRO A 144 -4.56 -10.99 -10.21
N SER A 145 -3.57 -10.17 -9.88
CA SER A 145 -2.16 -10.43 -10.13
C SER A 145 -1.35 -10.02 -8.91
N PHE A 146 -0.12 -10.53 -8.83
CA PHE A 146 0.81 -10.11 -7.78
C PHE A 146 2.25 -10.15 -8.29
N GLU A 147 3.09 -9.38 -7.63
CA GLU A 147 4.55 -9.43 -7.75
C GLU A 147 5.14 -9.67 -6.36
N ILE A 148 6.15 -10.54 -6.24
CA ILE A 148 6.94 -10.69 -5.00
C ILE A 148 8.37 -10.25 -5.27
N ARG A 149 8.83 -9.24 -4.53
CA ARG A 149 10.20 -8.74 -4.55
C ARG A 149 10.89 -9.02 -3.23
N LYS A 150 12.19 -9.34 -3.28
CA LYS A 150 13.05 -9.38 -2.11
C LYS A 150 13.95 -8.14 -2.14
N SER A 151 13.67 -7.19 -1.25
CA SER A 151 14.35 -5.89 -1.20
C SER A 151 15.45 -5.90 -0.16
N TYR A 152 16.66 -5.46 -0.51
CA TYR A 152 17.78 -5.35 0.42
C TYR A 152 18.01 -3.89 0.80
N ARG A 153 18.26 -3.66 2.09
CA ARG A 153 18.71 -2.38 2.63
C ARG A 153 20.20 -2.24 2.33
N ILE A 154 20.55 -1.24 1.53
CA ILE A 154 21.94 -1.00 1.12
C ILE A 154 22.71 -0.17 2.16
N ASN A 155 22.12 0.92 2.66
CA ASN A 155 22.72 1.77 3.67
C ASN A 155 21.63 2.55 4.43
N ILE A 156 21.95 3.00 5.64
CA ILE A 156 21.22 4.06 6.35
C ILE A 156 22.27 5.07 6.79
N GLN A 157 22.12 6.31 6.35
CA GLN A 157 22.98 7.42 6.74
C GLN A 157 22.12 8.63 7.09
N SER A 158 22.61 9.42 8.04
CA SER A 158 22.05 10.71 8.41
C SER A 158 22.95 11.83 7.91
N TRP A 159 22.42 13.05 7.87
CA TRP A 159 23.24 14.25 7.69
C TRP A 159 24.29 14.33 8.81
N ASP A 160 25.55 14.50 8.43
CA ASP A 160 26.69 14.55 9.37
C ASP A 160 26.98 15.98 9.86
N GLY A 161 26.47 16.99 9.15
CA GLY A 161 26.61 18.41 9.51
C GLY A 161 25.56 18.89 10.50
N ASP A 162 25.63 20.16 10.87
CA ASP A 162 24.59 20.82 11.64
C ASP A 162 23.51 21.46 10.74
N GLU A 163 22.55 22.14 11.38
CA GLU A 163 21.45 22.80 10.69
C GLU A 163 21.94 23.96 9.80
N HIS A 164 23.04 24.61 10.18
CA HIS A 164 23.63 25.69 9.40
C HIS A 164 24.31 25.14 8.13
N ASP A 165 25.05 24.03 8.25
CA ASP A 165 25.62 23.34 7.09
C ASP A 165 24.53 22.94 6.08
N TYR A 166 23.33 22.59 6.57
CA TYR A 166 22.18 22.30 5.71
C TYR A 166 21.63 23.57 5.04
N TRP A 167 21.51 24.70 5.75
CA TRP A 167 21.07 25.96 5.16
C TRP A 167 22.01 26.43 4.05
N ASP A 168 23.32 26.33 4.25
CA ASP A 168 24.30 26.67 3.22
C ASP A 168 24.14 25.78 1.98
N PHE A 169 23.97 24.47 2.16
CA PHE A 169 23.68 23.53 1.06
C PHE A 169 22.36 23.88 0.34
N GLU A 170 21.32 24.20 1.10
CA GLU A 170 20.02 24.57 0.57
C GLU A 170 20.11 25.86 -0.27
N ASP A 171 20.75 26.90 0.25
CA ASP A 171 20.97 28.16 -0.47
C ASP A 171 21.76 27.94 -1.77
N GLU A 172 22.85 27.15 -1.73
CA GLU A 172 23.62 26.77 -2.91
C GLU A 172 22.78 26.04 -3.97
N PHE A 173 21.89 25.13 -3.54
CA PHE A 173 21.02 24.38 -4.44
C PHE A 173 20.10 25.31 -5.24
N TYR A 174 19.45 26.26 -4.56
CA TYR A 174 18.52 27.21 -5.19
C TYR A 174 19.21 28.35 -5.94
N LEU A 175 20.47 28.69 -5.63
CA LEU A 175 21.24 29.70 -6.37
C LEU A 175 21.42 29.35 -7.86
N SER A 176 21.36 28.06 -8.20
CA SER A 176 21.57 27.57 -9.57
C SER A 176 20.31 27.60 -10.45
N ASP A 177 19.11 27.77 -9.87
CA ASP A 177 17.83 27.75 -10.58
C ASP A 177 16.83 28.78 -10.02
N LYS A 178 16.65 29.86 -10.79
CA LYS A 178 15.79 30.99 -10.42
C LYS A 178 14.30 30.62 -10.34
N GLU A 179 13.83 29.73 -11.19
CA GLU A 179 12.42 29.33 -11.19
C GLU A 179 12.12 28.49 -9.95
N LEU A 180 13.06 27.63 -9.58
CA LEU A 180 12.97 26.81 -8.37
C LEU A 180 13.05 27.65 -7.09
N ALA A 181 13.91 28.67 -7.06
CA ALA A 181 14.03 29.61 -5.96
C ALA A 181 12.74 30.44 -5.75
N GLU A 182 12.16 30.97 -6.83
CA GLU A 182 10.88 31.72 -6.78
C GLU A 182 9.72 30.81 -6.34
N LYS A 183 9.72 29.54 -6.76
CA LYS A 183 8.72 28.57 -6.32
C LYS A 183 8.79 28.32 -4.81
N LYS A 184 10.00 28.14 -4.26
CA LYS A 184 10.20 27.97 -2.80
C LYS A 184 9.69 29.20 -2.04
N GLU A 185 10.06 30.41 -2.46
CA GLU A 185 9.63 31.63 -1.78
C GLU A 185 8.09 31.75 -1.74
N ASN A 186 7.41 31.36 -2.83
CA ASN A 186 5.95 31.35 -2.88
C ASN A 186 5.36 30.28 -1.95
N GLU A 187 5.89 29.05 -1.94
CA GLU A 187 5.43 27.96 -1.08
C GLU A 187 5.62 28.29 0.42
N ASP A 188 6.75 28.90 0.78
CA ASP A 188 7.04 29.35 2.15
C ASP A 188 6.07 30.47 2.57
N ARG A 189 5.80 31.43 1.68
CA ARG A 189 4.81 32.49 1.92
C ARG A 189 3.40 31.95 2.08
N GLU A 190 2.99 30.99 1.24
CA GLU A 190 1.66 30.37 1.34
C GLU A 190 1.50 29.59 2.65
N ARG A 191 2.55 28.88 3.08
CA ARG A 191 2.59 28.18 4.37
C ARG A 191 2.45 29.16 5.53
N GLU A 192 3.22 30.25 5.53
CA GLU A 192 3.13 31.28 6.57
C GLU A 192 1.73 31.91 6.63
N ILE A 193 1.12 32.21 5.47
CA ILE A 193 -0.26 32.69 5.39
C ILE A 193 -1.24 31.67 5.99
N TRP A 194 -1.08 30.39 5.69
CA TRP A 194 -1.93 29.33 6.22
C TRP A 194 -1.80 29.20 7.74
N GLU A 195 -0.57 29.17 8.26
CA GLU A 195 -0.31 29.09 9.71
C GLU A 195 -0.90 30.29 10.46
N LEU A 196 -0.75 31.50 9.91
CA LEU A 196 -1.34 32.71 10.48
C LEU A 196 -2.87 32.63 10.49
N LYS A 197 -3.49 32.16 9.41
CA LYS A 197 -4.95 31.98 9.35
C LYS A 197 -5.43 30.95 10.38
N SER A 198 -4.78 29.79 10.47
CA SER A 198 -5.15 28.76 11.44
C SER A 198 -5.00 29.24 12.88
N ARG A 199 -3.95 30.03 13.18
CA ARG A 199 -3.80 30.66 14.50
C ARG A 199 -4.91 31.67 14.78
N ILE A 200 -5.23 32.53 13.82
CA ILE A 200 -6.33 33.50 13.96
C ILE A 200 -7.66 32.79 14.23
N GLU A 201 -7.97 31.72 13.51
CA GLU A 201 -9.19 30.94 13.71
C GLU A 201 -9.23 30.29 15.11
N ALA A 202 -8.12 29.72 15.57
CA ALA A 202 -8.01 29.15 16.90
C ALA A 202 -8.20 30.20 18.00
N ASP A 203 -7.57 31.37 17.85
CA ASP A 203 -7.68 32.48 18.80
C ASP A 203 -9.09 33.09 18.82
N GLN A 204 -9.75 33.21 17.66
CA GLN A 204 -11.15 33.66 17.55
C GLN A 204 -12.11 32.70 18.24
N LYS A 205 -11.93 31.39 18.03
CA LYS A 205 -12.73 30.36 18.71
C LYS A 205 -12.59 30.47 20.23
N ARG A 206 -11.35 30.62 20.71
CA ARG A 206 -11.07 30.79 22.15
C ARG A 206 -11.68 32.07 22.72
N LEU A 207 -11.64 33.18 21.99
CA LEU A 207 -12.28 34.43 22.42
C LEU A 207 -13.80 34.25 22.56
N ALA A 208 -14.46 33.64 21.57
CA ALA A 208 -15.90 33.38 21.62
C ALA A 208 -16.30 32.46 22.78
N GLU A 209 -15.46 31.49 23.16
CA GLU A 209 -15.67 30.65 24.34
C GLU A 209 -15.57 31.43 25.66
N LEU A 210 -14.74 32.49 25.71
CA LEU A 210 -14.59 33.37 26.87
C LEU A 210 -15.71 34.41 26.96
N GLU A 211 -16.21 34.90 25.84
CA GLU A 211 -17.28 35.92 25.78
C GLU A 211 -18.68 35.33 26.00
N ASN A 212 -18.90 34.05 25.71
CA ASN A 212 -20.16 33.35 25.96
C ASN A 212 -20.27 32.72 27.38
N LYS A 213 -19.49 33.24 28.34
CA LYS A 213 -19.58 32.95 29.78
C LYS A 213 -20.22 34.10 30.54
#